data_AF-A0A099Z3Q2-F1
#
_entry.id   AF-A0A099Z3Q2-F1
#
_cell.length_a   1.000
_cell.length_b   1.000
_cell.length_c   1.000
_cell.angle_alpha   90.00
_cell.angle_beta   90.00
_cell.angle_gamma   90.00
#
_symmetry.space_group_name_H-M   'P 1'
#
loop_
_entity.id
_entity.type
_entity.pdbx_description
1 polymer ?
#
loop_
_entity_poly.entity_id
_entity_poly.type
_entity_poly.pdbx_seq_one_letter_code
_entity_poly.pdbx_strand_id
1 'polypeptide(L)'
;RLRERQLEGLLRAVESRGAARTPCLLLPAKAAGARLGAHWYPLPLLLCKVFRWPDLRPGAELKRLCACDSYGKAHPELLCCNPHHLSRLCELESPPPPYSRYPMDFLKPTADCPDSVPSSTETGGTNCLAPGGLS
;
A
#
# COMPACT_ATOMS: atom_id res chain seq x y z
N ARG A 1 12.38 18.83 13.41
CA ARG A 1 13.37 19.47 12.51
C ARG A 1 14.36 18.39 12.06
N LEU A 2 14.71 18.32 10.78
CA LEU A 2 15.62 17.28 10.27
C LEU A 2 17.07 17.53 10.73
N ARG A 3 17.83 16.46 10.94
CA ARG A 3 19.27 16.53 11.21
C ARG A 3 20.04 16.66 9.89
N GLU A 4 21.28 17.14 9.95
CA GLU A 4 22.14 17.37 8.78
C GLU A 4 22.29 16.12 7.89
N ARG A 5 22.64 14.96 8.48
CA ARG A 5 22.72 13.69 7.74
C ARG A 5 21.43 13.29 7.03
N GLN A 6 20.28 13.63 7.61
CA GLN A 6 18.97 13.36 7.00
C GLN A 6 18.72 14.31 5.82
N LEU A 7 19.17 15.56 5.93
CA LEU A 7 19.07 16.55 4.87
C LEU A 7 19.97 16.20 3.68
N GLU A 8 21.20 15.77 3.92
CA GLU A 8 22.11 15.28 2.87
C GLU A 8 21.52 14.10 2.09
N GLY A 9 20.94 13.13 2.80
CA GLY A 9 20.26 11.99 2.19
C GLY A 9 19.07 12.40 1.34
N LEU A 10 18.29 13.39 1.81
CA LEU A 10 17.17 13.95 1.06
C LEU A 10 17.63 14.74 -0.17
N LEU A 11 18.66 15.57 -0.04
CA LEU A 11 19.25 16.34 -1.14
C LEU A 11 19.65 15.41 -2.29
N ARG A 12 20.42 14.36 -1.99
CA ARG A 12 20.83 13.37 -2.98
C ARG A 12 19.64 12.68 -3.66
N ALA A 13 18.57 12.42 -2.91
CA ALA A 13 17.36 11.79 -3.46
C ALA A 13 16.68 12.70 -4.47
N VAL A 14 16.54 13.98 -4.13
CA VAL A 14 15.89 15.01 -4.96
C VAL A 14 16.70 15.30 -6.22
N GLU A 15 18.00 15.54 -6.08
CA GLU A 15 18.90 15.84 -7.21
C GLU A 15 18.97 14.70 -8.22
N SER A 16 19.02 13.46 -7.73
CA SER A 16 19.02 12.27 -8.59
C SER A 16 17.65 11.94 -9.19
N ARG A 17 16.58 12.64 -8.78
CA ARG A 17 15.19 12.39 -9.20
C ARG A 17 14.75 10.93 -9.03
N GLY A 18 15.33 10.22 -8.07
CA GLY A 18 15.06 8.80 -7.81
C GLY A 18 15.87 7.82 -8.67
N ALA A 19 16.82 8.29 -9.49
CA ALA A 19 17.72 7.42 -10.25
C ALA A 19 18.74 6.72 -9.33
N ALA A 20 19.19 7.40 -8.26
CA ALA A 20 20.13 6.83 -7.31
C ALA A 20 19.42 6.15 -6.13
N ARG A 21 19.99 5.05 -5.63
CA ARG A 21 19.56 4.48 -4.35
C ARG A 21 19.92 5.43 -3.21
N THR A 22 18.91 5.90 -2.49
CA THR A 22 19.06 6.86 -1.39
C THR A 22 18.49 6.29 -0.09
N PRO A 23 19.01 6.71 1.07
CA PRO A 23 18.55 6.15 2.34
C PRO A 23 17.10 6.56 2.65
N CYS A 24 16.46 5.80 3.53
CA CYS A 24 15.16 6.17 4.08
C CYS A 24 15.27 7.43 4.96
N LEU A 25 14.37 8.39 4.75
CA LEU A 25 14.17 9.50 5.67
C LEU A 25 13.17 9.07 6.76
N LEU A 26 13.65 8.32 7.75
CA LEU A 26 12.81 7.80 8.84
C LEU A 26 12.60 8.88 9.91
N LEU A 27 11.33 9.15 10.21
CA LEU A 27 10.91 10.10 11.23
C LEU A 27 9.82 9.50 12.11
N PRO A 28 9.74 9.90 13.39
CA PRO A 28 8.63 9.48 14.24
C PRO A 28 7.29 9.88 13.63
N ALA A 29 6.34 8.96 13.51
CA ALA A 29 5.04 9.21 12.87
C ALA A 29 4.31 10.42 13.51
N LYS A 30 4.37 10.53 14.84
CA LYS A 30 3.81 11.67 15.61
C LYS A 30 4.43 13.02 15.29
N ALA A 31 5.66 13.04 14.77
CA ALA A 31 6.42 14.25 14.42
C ALA A 31 6.49 14.48 12.90
N ALA A 32 5.92 13.58 12.10
CA ALA A 32 5.95 13.62 10.64
C ALA A 32 4.82 14.50 10.07
N GLY A 33 4.64 15.69 10.61
CA GLY A 33 3.69 16.68 10.12
C GLY A 33 4.15 18.11 10.36
N ALA A 34 3.64 19.02 9.55
CA ALA A 34 3.88 20.45 9.68
C ALA A 34 2.57 21.22 9.63
N ARG A 35 2.46 22.27 10.43
CA ARG A 35 1.38 23.25 10.31
C ARG A 35 1.79 24.30 9.29
N LEU A 36 0.93 24.51 8.28
CA LEU A 36 1.06 25.59 7.32
C LEU A 36 -0.22 26.42 7.39
N GLY A 37 -0.14 27.57 8.07
CA GLY A 37 -1.33 28.35 8.44
C GLY A 37 -2.24 27.55 9.39
N ALA A 38 -3.53 27.50 9.06
CA ALA A 38 -4.55 26.77 9.84
C ALA A 38 -4.58 25.25 9.58
N HIS A 39 -3.88 24.77 8.55
CA HIS A 39 -3.95 23.37 8.13
C HIS A 39 -2.74 22.56 8.62
N TRP A 40 -3.00 21.31 9.02
CA TRP A 40 -1.96 20.33 9.31
C TRP A 40 -1.74 19.43 8.11
N TYR A 41 -0.49 19.29 7.69
CA TYR A 41 -0.12 18.44 6.56
C TYR A 41 0.89 17.38 7.01
N PRO A 42 0.67 16.10 6.63
CA PRO A 42 1.71 15.09 6.72
C PRO A 42 2.96 15.51 5.97
N LEU A 43 4.11 15.39 6.62
CA LEU A 43 5.40 15.73 6.02
C LEU A 43 5.71 14.94 4.74
N PRO A 44 5.38 13.62 4.62
CA PRO A 44 5.54 12.91 3.35
C PRO A 44 4.78 13.55 2.20
N LEU A 45 3.54 14.01 2.44
CA LEU A 45 2.74 14.69 1.41
C LEU A 45 3.37 16.01 0.99
N LEU A 46 3.85 16.81 1.95
CA LEU A 46 4.55 18.06 1.65
C LEU A 46 5.81 17.83 0.83
N LEU A 47 6.66 16.88 1.23
CA LEU A 47 7.90 16.58 0.51
C LEU A 47 7.62 16.03 -0.90
N CYS A 48 6.63 15.15 -1.06
CA CYS A 48 6.20 14.67 -2.37
C CYS A 48 5.65 15.81 -3.24
N LYS A 49 4.88 16.74 -2.67
CA LYS A 49 4.32 17.89 -3.40
C LYS A 49 5.42 18.83 -3.89
N VAL A 50 6.39 19.15 -3.03
CA VAL A 50 7.48 20.08 -3.36
C VAL A 50 8.46 19.48 -4.38
N PHE A 51 8.83 18.20 -4.22
CA PHE A 51 9.94 17.63 -4.99
C PHE A 51 9.53 16.73 -6.16
N ARG A 52 8.25 16.34 -6.27
CA ARG A 52 7.79 15.39 -7.31
C ARG A 52 6.51 15.80 -8.03
N TRP A 53 5.44 16.04 -7.27
CA TRP A 53 4.08 16.21 -7.82
C TRP A 53 3.46 17.52 -7.34
N PRO A 54 3.74 18.66 -8.01
CA PRO A 54 3.23 19.96 -7.57
C PRO A 54 1.69 20.02 -7.52
N ASP A 55 1.02 19.20 -8.34
CA ASP A 55 -0.42 19.02 -8.43
C ASP A 55 -1.03 18.12 -7.33
N LEU A 56 -0.21 17.56 -6.43
CA LEU A 56 -0.69 16.67 -5.36
C LEU A 56 -1.71 17.38 -4.46
N ARG A 57 -2.92 16.81 -4.36
CA ARG A 57 -4.04 17.35 -3.59
C ARG A 57 -3.90 17.09 -2.09
N PRO A 58 -4.42 17.96 -1.22
CA PRO A 58 -4.63 17.62 0.19
C PRO A 58 -5.49 16.35 0.29
N GLY A 59 -5.05 15.36 1.06
CA GLY A 59 -5.77 14.08 1.20
C GLY A 59 -5.39 13.00 0.19
N ALA A 60 -4.53 13.29 -0.79
CA ALA A 60 -4.01 12.24 -1.67
C ALA A 60 -3.33 11.13 -0.86
N GLU A 61 -3.57 9.88 -1.22
CA GLU A 61 -2.94 8.76 -0.53
C GLU A 61 -1.58 8.42 -1.14
N LEU A 62 -0.63 8.08 -0.27
CA LEU A 62 0.72 7.67 -0.66
C LEU A 62 0.99 6.25 -0.21
N LYS A 63 1.56 5.44 -1.11
CA LYS A 63 2.00 4.07 -0.81
C LYS A 63 3.52 3.96 -0.91
N ARG A 64 4.12 3.27 0.06
CA ARG A 64 5.56 2.97 0.05
C ARG A 64 5.92 2.01 -1.08
N LEU A 65 6.98 2.33 -1.81
CA LEU A 65 7.55 1.49 -2.87
C LEU A 65 8.38 0.36 -2.28
N CYS A 66 8.46 -0.77 -2.98
CA CYS A 66 9.27 -1.93 -2.58
C CYS A 66 10.78 -1.64 -2.54
N ALA A 67 11.26 -0.68 -3.32
CA ALA A 67 12.66 -0.23 -3.32
C ALA A 67 13.07 0.51 -2.02
N CYS A 68 12.10 0.86 -1.18
CA CYS A 68 12.35 1.48 0.11
C CYS A 68 12.84 0.43 1.12
N ASP A 69 13.98 0.67 1.77
CA ASP A 69 14.53 -0.28 2.76
C ASP A 69 13.64 -0.48 4.00
N SER A 70 12.65 0.38 4.22
CA SER A 70 11.64 0.22 5.29
C SER A 70 10.34 -0.42 4.79
N TYR A 71 10.25 -0.82 3.53
CA TYR A 71 9.10 -1.56 3.00
C TYR A 71 8.96 -2.91 3.72
N GLY A 72 7.73 -3.27 4.09
CA GLY A 72 7.42 -4.52 4.79
C GLY A 72 7.94 -4.61 6.24
N LYS A 73 8.68 -3.62 6.74
CA LYS A 73 9.15 -3.59 8.12
C LYS A 73 8.09 -3.00 9.04
N ALA A 74 7.71 -3.73 10.07
CA ALA A 74 6.80 -3.27 11.12
C ALA A 74 7.54 -2.29 12.05
N HIS A 75 7.56 -1.02 11.67
CA HIS A 75 7.96 0.09 12.55
C HIS A 75 6.77 1.05 12.69
N PRO A 76 5.75 0.71 13.50
CA PRO A 76 4.56 1.54 13.64
C PRO A 76 4.89 2.96 14.11
N GLU A 77 6.01 3.15 14.81
CA GLU A 77 6.47 4.42 15.31
C GLU A 77 7.27 5.26 14.29
N LEU A 78 7.78 4.67 13.19
CA LEU A 78 8.62 5.36 12.20
C LEU A 78 8.02 5.34 10.80
N LEU A 79 8.05 6.51 10.16
CA LEU A 79 7.57 6.71 8.80
C LEU A 79 8.71 7.18 7.88
N CYS A 80 8.88 6.51 6.73
CA CYS A 80 9.75 6.99 5.68
C CYS A 80 9.09 8.17 4.94
N CYS A 81 9.76 9.31 4.92
CA CYS A 81 9.30 10.54 4.30
C CYS A 81 10.08 10.89 3.02
N ASN A 82 10.97 10.01 2.54
CA ASN A 82 11.71 10.26 1.30
C ASN A 82 10.73 10.23 0.12
N PRO A 83 10.59 11.33 -0.65
CA PRO A 83 9.57 11.43 -1.68
C PRO A 83 9.75 10.39 -2.79
N HIS A 84 10.98 9.92 -3.06
CA HIS A 84 11.26 8.90 -4.08
C HIS A 84 11.06 7.45 -3.59
N HIS A 85 10.70 7.26 -2.32
CA HIS A 85 10.30 5.96 -1.75
C HIS A 85 8.79 5.78 -1.68
N LEU A 86 8.02 6.74 -2.19
CA LEU A 86 6.57 6.77 -2.14
C LEU A 86 5.99 6.82 -3.56
N SER A 87 4.77 6.34 -3.72
CA SER A 87 3.97 6.43 -4.93
C SER A 87 2.65 7.10 -4.58
N ARG A 88 2.14 7.96 -5.47
CA ARG A 88 0.77 8.48 -5.36
C ARG A 88 -0.18 7.36 -5.76
N LEU A 89 -1.17 7.08 -4.92
CA LEU A 89 -2.30 6.24 -5.30
C LEU A 89 -3.22 7.06 -6.19
N CYS A 90 -3.61 6.48 -7.32
CA CYS A 90 -4.60 7.09 -8.21
C CYS A 90 -5.99 6.84 -7.64
N GLU A 91 -6.83 7.88 -7.66
CA GLU A 91 -8.26 7.72 -7.40
C GLU A 91 -8.85 6.85 -8.51
N LEU A 92 -9.70 5.87 -8.17
CA LEU A 92 -10.44 5.14 -9.20
C LEU A 92 -11.43 6.09 -9.86
N GLU A 93 -11.24 6.35 -11.15
CA GLU A 93 -12.17 7.17 -11.95
C GLU A 93 -13.46 6.42 -12.26
N SER A 94 -13.44 5.08 -12.26
CA SER A 94 -14.62 4.25 -12.50
C SER A 94 -15.37 3.96 -11.20
N PRO A 95 -16.72 3.97 -11.21
CA PRO A 95 -17.49 3.45 -10.09
C PRO A 95 -17.09 1.98 -9.83
N PRO A 96 -17.19 1.51 -8.57
CA PRO A 96 -16.93 0.10 -8.27
C PRO A 96 -17.86 -0.78 -9.14
N PRO A 97 -17.39 -1.96 -9.57
CA PRO A 97 -18.19 -2.80 -10.43
C PRO A 97 -19.52 -3.20 -9.74
N PRO A 98 -20.60 -3.50 -10.49
CA PRO A 98 -21.93 -3.72 -9.91
C PRO A 98 -21.96 -4.77 -8.79
N TYR A 99 -21.12 -5.81 -8.90
CA TYR A 99 -21.05 -6.89 -7.92
C TYR A 99 -20.42 -6.47 -6.58
N SER A 100 -19.70 -5.34 -6.49
CA SER A 100 -19.17 -4.81 -5.22
C SER A 100 -20.27 -4.37 -4.24
N ARG A 101 -21.51 -4.22 -4.71
CA ARG A 101 -22.67 -3.88 -3.88
C ARG A 101 -23.33 -5.09 -3.22
N TYR A 102 -23.00 -6.31 -3.66
CA TYR A 102 -23.57 -7.51 -3.11
C TYR A 102 -22.69 -8.01 -1.96
N PRO A 103 -23.26 -8.25 -0.76
CA PRO A 103 -22.51 -8.79 0.36
C PRO A 103 -21.91 -10.14 -0.01
N MET A 104 -20.59 -10.28 0.15
CA MET A 104 -19.90 -11.56 -0.08
C MET A 104 -20.11 -12.55 1.09
N ASP A 105 -20.86 -12.14 2.11
CA ASP A 105 -21.11 -12.91 3.33
C ASP A 105 -21.83 -14.25 3.07
N PHE A 106 -22.56 -14.35 1.95
CA PHE A 106 -23.23 -15.59 1.51
C PHE A 106 -22.25 -16.67 1.04
N LEU A 107 -21.00 -16.31 0.74
CA LEU A 107 -19.96 -17.24 0.30
C LEU A 107 -19.07 -17.73 1.44
N LYS A 108 -19.36 -17.34 2.70
CA LYS A 108 -18.63 -17.85 3.85
C LYS A 108 -18.98 -19.33 4.02
N PRO A 109 -18.03 -20.27 3.85
CA PRO A 109 -18.30 -21.68 4.09
C PRO A 109 -18.73 -21.81 5.55
N THR A 110 -19.96 -22.22 5.78
CA THR A 110 -20.47 -22.47 7.12
C THR A 110 -19.70 -23.68 7.64
N ALA A 111 -18.79 -23.45 8.59
CA ALA A 111 -17.94 -24.47 9.19
C ALA A 111 -18.72 -25.35 10.20
N ASP A 112 -19.99 -25.64 9.91
CA ASP A 112 -20.82 -26.55 10.68
C ASP A 112 -21.27 -27.67 9.76
N CYS A 113 -20.33 -28.57 9.45
CA CYS A 113 -20.68 -29.92 9.05
C CYS A 113 -20.50 -30.79 10.30
N PRO A 114 -21.56 -31.34 10.91
CA PRO A 114 -21.39 -32.35 11.94
C PRO A 114 -20.86 -33.62 11.26
N ASP A 115 -19.91 -34.25 11.94
CA ASP A 115 -19.15 -35.42 11.48
C ASP A 115 -20.01 -36.50 10.81
N SER A 116 -19.55 -36.95 9.65
CA SER A 116 -19.69 -38.34 9.23
C SER A 116 -18.51 -38.68 8.31
N VAL A 117 -17.43 -39.16 8.94
CA VAL A 117 -16.39 -39.92 8.26
C VAL A 117 -16.97 -41.30 7.95
N PRO A 118 -16.67 -41.89 6.78
CA PRO A 118 -15.78 -43.03 6.87
C PRO A 118 -14.59 -42.91 5.91
N SER A 119 -13.47 -43.40 6.43
CA SER A 119 -12.20 -43.64 5.76
C SER A 119 -12.41 -44.19 4.34
N SER A 120 -11.89 -43.48 3.34
CA SER A 120 -11.72 -44.04 1.99
C SER A 120 -10.27 -44.46 1.84
N THR A 121 -10.03 -45.76 2.02
CA THR A 121 -8.84 -46.45 1.53
C THR A 121 -8.76 -46.32 0.00
N GLU A 122 -7.55 -46.01 -0.48
CA GLU A 122 -6.98 -46.21 -1.81
C GLU A 122 -7.90 -46.81 -2.91
N THR A 123 -7.99 -46.16 -4.08
CA THR A 123 -7.45 -46.65 -5.38
C THR A 123 -7.77 -45.60 -6.47
N GLY A 124 -6.81 -45.33 -7.36
CA GLY A 124 -6.88 -44.26 -8.36
C GLY A 124 -7.96 -44.39 -9.44
N GLY A 125 -8.15 -43.31 -10.20
CA GLY A 125 -9.04 -43.30 -11.36
C GLY A 125 -9.32 -41.89 -11.88
N THR A 126 -8.85 -41.61 -13.09
CA THR A 126 -8.88 -40.36 -13.85
C THR A 126 -10.29 -39.87 -14.23
N ASN A 127 -10.39 -38.56 -14.51
CA ASN A 127 -11.23 -37.88 -15.53
C ASN A 127 -12.27 -36.88 -14.99
N CYS A 128 -11.90 -35.60 -14.95
CA CYS A 128 -12.84 -34.49 -14.85
C CYS A 128 -13.37 -34.14 -16.25
N LEU A 129 -14.60 -34.55 -16.57
CA LEU A 129 -15.37 -33.99 -17.70
C LEU A 129 -16.09 -32.73 -17.22
N ALA A 130 -15.84 -31.60 -17.87
CA ALA A 130 -16.57 -30.35 -17.65
C ALA A 130 -17.93 -30.41 -18.38
N PRO A 131 -19.06 -30.04 -17.74
CA PRO A 131 -20.32 -29.89 -18.45
C PRO A 131 -20.30 -28.61 -19.29
N GLY A 132 -20.69 -28.76 -20.55
CA GLY A 132 -20.72 -27.72 -21.58
C GLY A 132 -21.71 -26.60 -21.30
N GLY A 133 -21.44 -25.47 -21.99
CA GLY A 133 -22.23 -24.26 -21.94
C GLY A 133 -23.67 -24.43 -22.40
N LEU A 134 -24.54 -23.57 -21.88
CA LEU A 134 -25.92 -23.45 -22.29
C LEU A 134 -26.04 -22.27 -23.27
N SER A 135 -26.59 -22.56 -24.45
CA SER A 135 -27.24 -21.56 -25.30
C SER A 135 -28.60 -21.18 -24.73
#